data_AF-A0AAW5E264-F1
#
_entry.id   AF-A0AAW5E264-F1
#
_cell.length_a   1.000
_cell.length_b   1.000
_cell.length_c   1.000
_cell.angle_alpha   90.00
_cell.angle_beta   90.00
_cell.angle_gamma   90.00
#
_symmetry.space_group_name_H-M   'P 1'
#
loop_
_entity.id
_entity.type
_entity.pdbx_description
1 polymer ?
#
loop_
_entity_poly.entity_id
_entity_poly.type
_entity_poly.pdbx_seq_one_letter_code
_entity_poly.pdbx_strand_id
1 'polypeptide(L)'
;MSKKRLMQIAFVVFFVILITINYNPTLEKAISQNIGPGNVIDVFNSQNNGVVVYKFLSNDGSESLNIGAYEKNIGSYEYISNNELSIGLSTTNLRGFLTNYFFTHPKTDNKYLYGIINTPQNVKEVRASYDIQSESIAAMSMVVKQMFLIPVVNNVEQAENWLFSFYDENGNLLKETSEFAY
;
A
#
# COMPACT_ATOMS: atom_id res chain seq x y z
N MET A 1 -13.18 -16.12 -49.75
CA MET A 1 -12.15 -15.21 -49.18
C MET A 1 -10.77 -15.67 -49.68
N SER A 2 -9.87 -14.77 -50.10
CA SER A 2 -8.56 -15.20 -50.63
C SER A 2 -7.61 -15.64 -49.50
N LYS A 3 -6.75 -16.63 -49.75
CA LYS A 3 -5.75 -17.13 -48.78
C LYS A 3 -4.87 -16.00 -48.21
N LYS A 4 -4.60 -14.96 -49.01
CA LYS A 4 -3.83 -13.76 -48.59
C LYS A 4 -4.56 -12.93 -47.53
N ARG A 5 -5.89 -12.76 -47.65
CA ARG A 5 -6.69 -12.04 -46.64
C ARG A 5 -6.77 -12.79 -45.32
N LEU A 6 -6.86 -14.12 -45.37
CA LEU A 6 -6.93 -14.96 -44.16
C LEU A 6 -5.61 -14.90 -43.36
N MET A 7 -4.47 -14.88 -44.05
CA MET A 7 -3.15 -14.77 -43.44
C MET A 7 -2.89 -13.39 -42.82
N GLN A 8 -3.39 -12.32 -43.45
CA GLN A 8 -3.34 -10.96 -42.89
C GLN A 8 -4.16 -10.85 -41.60
N ILE A 9 -5.36 -11.44 -41.56
CA ILE A 9 -6.19 -11.45 -40.35
C ILE A 9 -5.51 -12.23 -39.23
N ALA A 10 -4.96 -13.41 -39.53
CA ALA A 10 -4.23 -14.20 -38.53
C ALA A 10 -3.02 -13.45 -37.97
N PHE A 11 -2.28 -12.73 -38.82
CA PHE A 11 -1.13 -11.92 -38.39
C PHE A 11 -1.55 -10.74 -37.51
N VAL A 12 -2.63 -10.04 -37.86
CA VAL A 12 -3.17 -8.94 -37.04
C VAL A 12 -3.67 -9.46 -35.69
N VAL A 13 -4.41 -10.56 -35.67
CA VAL A 13 -4.88 -11.19 -34.41
C VAL A 13 -3.70 -11.62 -33.55
N PHE A 14 -2.68 -12.24 -34.16
CA PHE A 14 -1.45 -12.63 -33.46
C PHE A 14 -0.69 -11.42 -32.90
N PHE A 15 -0.59 -10.32 -33.66
CA PHE A 15 0.05 -9.08 -33.20
C PHE A 15 -0.73 -8.40 -32.08
N VAL A 16 -2.06 -8.36 -32.18
CA VAL A 16 -2.93 -7.81 -31.13
C VAL A 16 -2.79 -8.62 -29.85
N ILE A 17 -2.81 -9.96 -29.94
CA ILE A 17 -2.57 -10.88 -28.81
C ILE A 17 -1.17 -10.67 -28.22
N LEU A 18 -0.13 -10.48 -29.03
CA LEU A 18 1.23 -10.21 -28.56
C LEU A 18 1.35 -8.86 -27.83
N ILE A 19 0.66 -7.83 -28.31
CA ILE A 19 0.66 -6.51 -27.68
C ILE A 19 -0.11 -6.52 -26.36
N THR A 20 -1.22 -7.27 -26.26
CA THR A 20 -1.94 -7.44 -25.00
C THR A 20 -1.20 -8.34 -24.01
N ILE A 21 -0.48 -9.37 -24.46
CA ILE A 21 0.33 -10.25 -23.58
C ILE A 21 1.57 -9.54 -23.04
N ASN A 22 2.14 -8.57 -23.78
CA ASN A 22 3.32 -7.81 -23.34
C ASN A 22 2.99 -6.48 -22.64
N TYR A 23 1.71 -6.15 -22.44
CA TYR A 23 1.36 -4.99 -21.62
C TYR A 23 1.50 -5.36 -20.14
N ASN A 24 2.72 -5.22 -19.65
CA ASN A 24 3.12 -5.41 -18.27
C ASN A 24 3.23 -4.03 -17.60
N PRO A 25 2.12 -3.42 -17.15
CA PRO A 25 2.18 -2.12 -16.50
C PRO A 25 3.00 -2.25 -15.21
N THR A 26 3.81 -1.23 -14.89
CA THR A 26 4.37 -1.10 -13.55
C THR A 26 3.24 -0.93 -12.54
N LEU A 27 3.49 -1.20 -11.26
CA LEU A 27 2.47 -1.06 -10.22
C LEU A 27 1.94 0.39 -10.17
N GLU A 28 2.81 1.39 -10.29
CA GLU A 28 2.44 2.82 -10.36
C GLU A 28 1.49 3.11 -11.52
N LYS A 29 1.74 2.46 -12.66
CA LYS A 29 0.91 2.62 -13.86
C LYS A 29 -0.43 1.91 -13.70
N ALA A 30 -0.44 0.72 -13.11
CA ALA A 30 -1.66 -0.01 -12.80
C ALA A 30 -2.54 0.77 -11.82
N ILE A 31 -1.94 1.37 -10.78
CA ILE A 31 -2.64 2.24 -9.82
C ILE A 31 -3.21 3.47 -10.55
N SER A 32 -2.37 4.22 -11.27
CA SER A 32 -2.79 5.45 -11.98
C SER A 32 -3.86 5.23 -13.05
N GLN A 33 -4.00 4.01 -13.59
CA GLN A 33 -5.04 3.66 -14.56
C GLN A 33 -6.40 3.38 -13.92
N ASN A 34 -6.42 3.01 -12.64
CA ASN A 34 -7.63 2.57 -11.93
C ASN A 34 -8.15 3.64 -10.96
N ILE A 35 -7.31 4.59 -10.56
CA ILE A 35 -7.68 5.69 -9.67
C ILE A 35 -7.98 6.91 -10.52
N GLY A 36 -8.99 7.70 -10.12
CA GLY A 36 -9.48 8.87 -10.87
C GLY A 36 -8.43 9.96 -11.16
N PRO A 37 -8.85 11.14 -11.61
CA PRO A 37 -7.92 12.18 -12.07
C PRO A 37 -6.95 12.63 -10.95
N GLY A 38 -5.65 12.42 -11.15
CA GLY A 38 -4.57 12.79 -10.24
C GLY A 38 -3.28 12.00 -10.54
N ASN A 39 -2.30 12.03 -9.64
CA ASN A 39 -1.03 11.35 -9.80
C ASN A 39 -0.59 10.61 -8.53
N VAL A 40 -0.04 9.41 -8.70
CA VAL A 40 0.69 8.70 -7.65
C VAL A 40 2.09 9.31 -7.52
N ILE A 41 2.42 9.84 -6.33
CA ILE A 41 3.69 10.54 -6.08
C ILE A 41 4.72 9.67 -5.36
N ASP A 42 4.28 8.79 -4.47
CA ASP A 42 5.13 7.86 -3.74
C ASP A 42 4.45 6.49 -3.63
N VAL A 43 5.24 5.41 -3.70
CA VAL A 43 4.76 4.04 -3.56
C VAL A 43 5.65 3.27 -2.59
N PHE A 44 5.01 2.53 -1.69
CA PHE A 44 5.59 1.52 -0.83
C PHE A 44 4.89 0.18 -1.08
N ASN A 45 5.62 -0.77 -1.65
CA ASN A 45 5.16 -2.11 -1.97
C ASN A 45 5.82 -3.11 -1.01
N SER A 46 5.00 -3.92 -0.33
CA SER A 46 5.51 -5.14 0.30
C SER A 46 5.56 -6.25 -0.75
N GLN A 47 6.77 -6.64 -1.15
CA GLN A 47 7.02 -7.53 -2.30
C GLN A 47 6.25 -8.86 -2.25
N ASN A 48 5.82 -9.27 -1.05
CA ASN A 48 5.18 -10.56 -0.80
C ASN A 48 3.67 -10.47 -0.48
N ASN A 49 3.10 -9.28 -0.27
CA ASN A 49 1.81 -9.18 0.45
C ASN A 49 0.61 -8.78 -0.41
N GLY A 50 0.77 -8.55 -1.72
CA GLY A 50 -0.35 -8.16 -2.59
C GLY A 50 -1.04 -6.87 -2.13
N VAL A 51 -0.32 -6.02 -1.37
CA VAL A 51 -0.81 -4.77 -0.80
C VAL A 51 0.21 -3.67 -1.06
N VAL A 52 -0.28 -2.49 -1.42
CA VAL A 52 0.52 -1.31 -1.70
C VAL A 52 0.01 -0.13 -0.89
N VAL A 53 0.93 0.62 -0.29
CA VAL A 53 0.65 1.93 0.31
C VAL A 53 1.21 3.00 -0.63
N TYR A 54 0.42 4.00 -0.96
CA TYR A 54 0.86 5.06 -1.88
C TYR A 54 0.31 6.42 -1.49
N LYS A 55 1.08 7.46 -1.80
CA LYS A 55 0.60 8.84 -1.74
C LYS A 55 0.03 9.23 -3.09
N PHE A 56 -1.15 9.84 -3.07
CA PHE A 56 -1.86 10.32 -4.24
C PHE A 56 -2.05 11.83 -4.13
N LEU A 57 -1.75 12.56 -5.21
CA LEU A 57 -2.00 13.98 -5.36
C LEU A 57 -3.15 14.17 -6.35
N SER A 58 -4.30 14.63 -5.87
CA SER A 58 -5.43 14.98 -6.72
C SER A 58 -5.18 16.28 -7.49
N ASN A 59 -5.95 16.50 -8.56
CA ASN A 59 -5.81 17.67 -9.42
C ASN A 59 -6.05 19.02 -8.73
N ASP A 60 -6.77 19.04 -7.62
CA ASP A 60 -7.01 20.23 -6.80
C ASP A 60 -5.87 20.52 -5.79
N GLY A 61 -4.80 19.70 -5.81
CA GLY A 61 -3.63 19.84 -4.94
C GLY A 61 -3.77 19.14 -3.58
N SER A 62 -4.84 18.39 -3.34
CA SER A 62 -4.99 17.61 -2.11
C SER A 62 -4.13 16.35 -2.15
N GLU A 63 -3.41 16.06 -1.06
CA GLU A 63 -2.65 14.82 -0.92
C GLU A 63 -3.43 13.83 -0.06
N SER A 64 -3.38 12.54 -0.41
CA SER A 64 -3.89 11.46 0.42
C SER A 64 -2.91 10.30 0.52
N LEU A 65 -2.88 9.64 1.68
CA LEU A 65 -2.25 8.33 1.85
C LEU A 65 -3.31 7.26 1.64
N ASN A 66 -3.03 6.33 0.74
CA ASN A 66 -3.95 5.29 0.35
C ASN A 66 -3.30 3.93 0.52
N ILE A 67 -4.14 2.93 0.73
CA ILE A 67 -3.76 1.53 0.68
C ILE A 67 -4.70 0.80 -0.27
N GLY A 68 -4.13 -0.11 -1.06
CA GLY A 68 -4.90 -0.92 -1.99
C GLY A 68 -4.30 -2.31 -2.13
N ALA A 69 -5.14 -3.24 -2.58
CA ALA A 69 -4.72 -4.59 -2.93
C ALA A 69 -4.32 -4.65 -4.41
N TYR A 70 -3.33 -5.48 -4.72
CA TYR A 70 -2.91 -5.75 -6.08
C TYR A 70 -2.57 -7.23 -6.27
N GLU A 71 -2.72 -7.70 -7.50
CA GLU A 71 -2.24 -9.02 -7.93
C GLU A 71 -1.03 -8.86 -8.84
N LYS A 72 -0.04 -9.72 -8.64
CA LYS A 72 1.13 -9.82 -9.50
C LYS A 72 1.06 -11.12 -10.27
N ASN A 73 0.71 -11.02 -11.55
CA ASN A 73 0.89 -12.10 -12.50
C ASN A 73 2.21 -11.88 -13.26
N ILE A 74 2.72 -12.88 -13.98
CA ILE A 74 4.07 -12.88 -14.59
C ILE A 74 4.37 -11.56 -15.33
N GLY A 75 5.08 -10.64 -14.66
CA GLY A 75 5.43 -9.32 -15.18
C GLY A 75 4.33 -8.23 -15.10
N SER A 76 3.07 -8.56 -14.82
CA SER A 76 1.94 -7.62 -14.81
C SER A 76 1.38 -7.40 -13.41
N TYR A 77 1.01 -6.15 -13.11
CA TYR A 77 0.29 -5.78 -11.91
C TYR A 77 -1.17 -5.46 -12.27
N GLU A 78 -2.11 -6.07 -11.55
CA GLU A 78 -3.53 -5.71 -11.57
C GLU A 78 -3.89 -5.09 -10.23
N TYR A 79 -4.48 -3.89 -10.25
CA TYR A 79 -4.89 -3.19 -9.05
C TYR A 79 -6.38 -3.44 -8.77
N ILE A 80 -6.72 -3.88 -7.56
CA ILE A 80 -8.10 -4.22 -7.17
C ILE A 80 -8.78 -2.94 -6.66
N SER A 81 -9.46 -2.22 -7.56
CA SER A 81 -10.20 -1.00 -7.22
C SER A 81 -11.43 -1.28 -6.33
N ASN A 82 -11.91 -0.24 -5.63
CA ASN A 82 -13.10 -0.23 -4.74
C ASN A 82 -12.94 -0.86 -3.34
N ASN A 83 -11.72 -1.16 -2.89
CA ASN A 83 -11.47 -1.53 -1.49
C ASN A 83 -10.42 -0.63 -0.83
N GLU A 84 -10.28 0.61 -1.30
CA GLU A 84 -9.25 1.53 -0.82
C GLU A 84 -9.66 2.19 0.48
N LEU A 85 -8.69 2.35 1.39
CA LEU A 85 -8.83 3.28 2.50
C LEU A 85 -7.92 4.48 2.24
N SER A 86 -8.52 5.67 2.17
CA SER A 86 -7.85 6.93 1.86
C SER A 86 -7.84 7.86 3.07
N ILE A 87 -6.67 8.41 3.38
CA ILE A 87 -6.46 9.36 4.48
C ILE A 87 -6.00 10.67 3.85
N GLY A 88 -6.85 11.70 3.87
CA GLY A 88 -6.48 13.01 3.33
C GLY A 88 -5.42 13.70 4.18
N LEU A 89 -4.24 13.96 3.61
CA LEU A 89 -3.08 14.55 4.28
C LEU A 89 -3.11 16.09 4.32
N SER A 90 -3.84 16.72 3.39
CA SER A 90 -3.89 18.19 3.26
C SER A 90 -4.89 18.89 4.20
N THR A 91 -5.78 18.14 4.85
CA THR A 91 -6.83 18.67 5.74
C THR A 91 -6.93 18.00 7.10
N THR A 92 -6.39 16.79 7.26
CA THR A 92 -6.15 16.28 8.62
C THR A 92 -5.09 17.16 9.24
N ASN A 93 -5.43 17.83 10.35
CA ASN A 93 -4.45 18.18 11.35
C ASN A 93 -3.74 16.87 11.73
N LEU A 94 -2.65 16.51 11.02
CA LEU A 94 -1.71 15.45 11.36
C LEU A 94 -0.98 15.87 12.64
N ARG A 95 -1.76 16.12 13.70
CA ARG A 95 -1.34 16.60 15.01
C ARG A 95 -0.99 15.35 15.80
N GLY A 96 0.25 14.94 15.66
CA GLY A 96 0.74 13.73 16.28
C GLY A 96 1.97 13.22 15.54
N PHE A 97 2.70 12.35 16.19
CA PHE A 97 3.89 11.73 15.60
C PHE A 97 3.51 10.74 14.48
N LEU A 98 2.37 10.06 14.63
CA LEU A 98 1.92 8.95 13.81
C LEU A 98 0.46 9.16 13.39
N THR A 99 0.15 8.82 12.14
CA THR A 99 -1.22 8.61 11.66
C THR A 99 -1.31 7.21 11.05
N ASN A 100 -2.26 6.38 11.49
CA ASN A 100 -2.31 4.97 11.09
C ASN A 100 -3.74 4.43 11.06
N TYR A 101 -3.98 3.43 10.21
CA TYR A 101 -5.29 2.82 10.00
C TYR A 101 -5.15 1.33 9.68
N PHE A 102 -6.22 0.57 9.91
CA PHE A 102 -6.30 -0.83 9.51
C PHE A 102 -6.82 -1.00 8.09
N PHE A 103 -6.34 -2.03 7.42
CA PHE A 103 -6.79 -2.48 6.13
C PHE A 103 -6.93 -4.00 6.11
N THR A 104 -8.02 -4.49 5.53
CA THR A 104 -8.24 -5.93 5.32
C THR A 104 -8.18 -6.22 3.84
N HIS A 105 -7.30 -7.16 3.44
CA HIS A 105 -7.18 -7.54 2.04
C HIS A 105 -8.43 -8.31 1.58
N PRO A 106 -9.11 -7.86 0.50
CA PRO A 106 -10.47 -8.30 0.17
C PRO A 106 -10.60 -9.77 -0.26
N LYS A 107 -9.49 -10.42 -0.64
CA LYS A 107 -9.48 -11.83 -1.09
C LYS A 107 -8.86 -12.80 -0.10
N THR A 108 -8.01 -12.33 0.81
CA THR A 108 -7.22 -13.20 1.70
C THR A 108 -7.58 -13.02 3.16
N ASP A 109 -8.36 -11.98 3.48
CA ASP A 109 -8.72 -11.57 4.84
C ASP A 109 -7.52 -11.24 5.75
N ASN A 110 -6.31 -11.19 5.19
CA ASN A 110 -5.12 -10.74 5.90
C ASN A 110 -5.30 -9.27 6.30
N LYS A 111 -4.96 -8.97 7.56
CA LYS A 111 -5.04 -7.62 8.11
C LYS A 111 -3.68 -6.94 8.14
N TYR A 112 -3.73 -5.64 7.92
CA TYR A 112 -2.56 -4.79 7.87
C TYR A 112 -2.83 -3.51 8.64
N LEU A 113 -1.84 -3.05 9.38
CA LEU A 113 -1.76 -1.70 9.89
C LEU A 113 -0.85 -0.90 8.96
N TYR A 114 -1.36 0.19 8.41
CA TYR A 114 -0.58 1.07 7.55
C TYR A 114 -0.69 2.51 8.04
N GLY A 115 0.26 3.34 7.66
CA GLY A 115 0.22 4.73 8.09
C GLY A 115 1.40 5.54 7.60
N ILE A 116 1.45 6.76 8.10
CA ILE A 116 2.50 7.73 7.86
C ILE A 116 3.06 8.24 9.19
N ILE A 117 4.38 8.34 9.24
CA ILE A 117 5.11 9.01 10.33
C ILE A 117 5.23 10.48 9.95
N ASN A 118 4.67 11.36 10.76
CA ASN A 118 4.64 12.79 10.47
C ASN A 118 5.96 13.47 10.86
N THR A 119 6.57 13.03 11.97
CA THR A 119 7.88 13.50 12.46
C THR A 119 8.52 12.43 13.35
N PRO A 120 9.87 12.33 13.46
CA PRO A 120 10.87 12.91 12.58
C PRO A 120 10.97 12.12 11.26
N GLN A 121 11.56 12.74 10.23
CA GLN A 121 11.62 12.14 8.88
C GLN A 121 12.66 11.01 8.73
N ASN A 122 13.55 10.84 9.71
CA ASN A 122 14.67 9.90 9.65
C ASN A 122 14.34 8.50 10.19
N VAL A 123 13.08 8.21 10.52
CA VAL A 123 12.67 6.86 10.94
C VAL A 123 12.88 5.87 9.78
N LYS A 124 13.48 4.72 10.09
CA LYS A 124 13.72 3.61 9.16
C LYS A 124 12.97 2.33 9.50
N GLU A 125 12.56 2.17 10.75
CA GLU A 125 11.84 0.99 11.22
C GLU A 125 10.79 1.38 12.24
N VAL A 126 9.61 0.75 12.13
CA VAL A 126 8.57 0.75 13.16
C VAL A 126 8.47 -0.64 13.73
N ARG A 127 8.45 -0.73 15.05
CA ARG A 127 8.04 -1.92 15.79
C ARG A 127 6.72 -1.60 16.48
N ALA A 128 5.77 -2.51 16.35
CA ALA A 128 4.51 -2.44 17.07
C ALA A 128 4.39 -3.67 17.96
N SER A 129 4.05 -3.44 19.22
CA SER A 129 3.61 -4.50 20.13
C SER A 129 2.21 -4.20 20.63
N TYR A 130 1.42 -5.25 20.82
CA TYR A 130 0.05 -5.17 21.32
C TYR A 130 -0.36 -6.51 21.93
N ASP A 131 -1.38 -6.50 22.77
CA ASP A 131 -1.85 -7.69 23.48
C ASP A 131 -3.21 -8.12 22.94
N ILE A 132 -3.41 -9.42 22.76
CA ILE A 132 -4.70 -10.04 22.43
C ILE A 132 -4.91 -11.24 23.34
N GLN A 133 -6.01 -11.24 24.10
CA GLN A 133 -6.37 -12.37 24.98
C GLN A 133 -5.22 -12.83 25.89
N SER A 134 -4.45 -11.87 26.42
CA SER A 134 -3.25 -12.08 27.26
C SER A 134 -2.01 -12.62 26.54
N GLU A 135 -2.01 -12.71 25.20
CA GLU A 135 -0.82 -12.97 24.40
C GLU A 135 -0.25 -11.65 23.85
N SER A 136 1.05 -11.44 24.03
CA SER A 136 1.74 -10.27 23.48
C SER A 136 2.28 -10.58 22.09
N ILE A 137 1.91 -9.76 21.13
CA ILE A 137 2.26 -9.90 19.72
C ILE A 137 3.21 -8.76 19.34
N ALA A 138 4.29 -9.09 18.66
CA ALA A 138 5.25 -8.13 18.14
C ALA A 138 5.34 -8.24 16.62
N ALA A 139 5.30 -7.09 15.95
CA ALA A 139 5.45 -7.00 14.51
C ALA A 139 6.34 -5.81 14.14
N MET A 140 6.98 -5.89 12.98
CA MET A 140 7.89 -4.85 12.50
C MET A 140 7.64 -4.53 11.03
N SER A 141 7.94 -3.30 10.64
CA SER A 141 7.98 -2.86 9.24
C SER A 141 9.12 -1.89 9.05
N MET A 142 9.79 -2.00 7.90
CA MET A 142 10.62 -0.92 7.39
C MET A 142 9.74 0.29 7.06
N VAL A 143 10.35 1.47 7.14
CA VAL A 143 9.75 2.75 6.77
C VAL A 143 10.36 3.21 5.46
N VAL A 144 9.50 3.46 4.47
CA VAL A 144 9.90 3.98 3.16
C VAL A 144 9.15 5.27 2.91
N LYS A 145 9.89 6.36 2.74
CA LYS A 145 9.32 7.70 2.52
C LYS A 145 8.24 8.07 3.56
N GLN A 146 8.54 7.75 4.83
CA GLN A 146 7.65 7.93 5.99
C GLN A 146 6.40 7.05 6.01
N MET A 147 6.18 6.19 5.01
CA MET A 147 5.09 5.22 4.99
C MET A 147 5.54 3.88 5.56
N PHE A 148 4.63 3.16 6.21
CA PHE A 148 4.87 1.81 6.71
C PHE A 148 3.64 0.91 6.51
N LEU A 149 3.87 -0.41 6.60
CA LEU A 149 2.86 -1.44 6.45
C LEU A 149 3.25 -2.64 7.32
N ILE A 150 2.55 -2.84 8.42
CA ILE A 150 2.77 -3.92 9.37
C ILE A 150 1.65 -4.95 9.18
N PRO A 151 1.96 -6.20 8.78
CA PRO A 151 1.00 -7.30 8.87
C PRO A 151 0.59 -7.51 10.34
N VAL A 152 -0.70 -7.64 10.59
CA VAL A 152 -1.26 -7.88 11.93
C VAL A 152 -2.14 -9.12 11.91
N VAL A 153 -2.43 -9.67 13.08
CA VAL A 153 -3.27 -10.87 13.17
C VAL A 153 -4.74 -10.56 12.85
N ASN A 154 -5.50 -11.57 12.44
CA ASN A 154 -6.87 -11.38 11.94
C ASN A 154 -7.89 -10.91 12.99
N ASN A 155 -7.58 -10.98 14.29
CA ASN A 155 -8.44 -10.51 15.40
C ASN A 155 -7.91 -9.23 16.06
N VAL A 156 -7.14 -8.43 15.32
CA VAL A 156 -6.51 -7.18 15.79
C VAL A 156 -7.49 -6.14 16.36
N GLU A 157 -8.79 -6.23 16.05
CA GLU A 157 -9.82 -5.36 16.64
C GLU A 157 -9.98 -5.56 18.16
N GLN A 158 -9.52 -6.71 18.69
CA GLN A 158 -9.50 -7.01 20.12
C GLN A 158 -8.17 -6.62 20.78
N ALA A 159 -7.26 -5.99 20.03
CA ALA A 159 -5.94 -5.66 20.53
C ALA A 159 -5.97 -4.50 21.51
N GLU A 160 -5.25 -4.66 22.61
CA GLU A 160 -5.05 -3.66 23.65
C GLU A 160 -3.55 -3.35 23.82
N ASN A 161 -3.22 -2.35 24.63
CA ASN A 161 -1.84 -2.01 25.01
C ASN A 161 -0.87 -1.79 23.84
N TRP A 162 -1.35 -1.12 22.78
CA TRP A 162 -0.49 -0.76 21.67
C TRP A 162 0.70 0.09 22.11
N LEU A 163 1.88 -0.32 21.67
CA LEU A 163 3.11 0.44 21.78
C LEU A 163 3.83 0.42 20.44
N PHE A 164 4.10 1.62 19.92
CA PHE A 164 4.88 1.83 18.72
C PHE A 164 6.24 2.39 19.08
N SER A 165 7.29 1.69 18.68
CA SER A 165 8.69 2.11 18.85
C SER A 165 9.31 2.39 17.48
N PHE A 166 9.93 3.55 17.33
CA PHE A 166 10.45 4.05 16.05
C PHE A 166 11.96 4.17 16.10
N TYR A 167 12.65 3.64 15.10
CA TYR A 167 14.11 3.56 15.09
C TYR A 167 14.72 4.25 13.86
N ASP A 168 15.91 4.82 14.03
CA ASP A 168 16.72 5.35 12.93
C ASP A 168 17.48 4.24 12.18
N GLU A 169 18.33 4.63 11.22
CA GLU A 169 19.16 3.71 10.43
C GLU A 169 20.25 2.97 11.23
N ASN A 170 20.59 3.47 12.42
CA ASN A 170 21.58 2.88 13.30
C ASN A 170 20.94 1.99 14.39
N GLY A 171 19.60 1.86 14.37
CA GLY A 171 18.86 1.13 15.40
C GLY A 171 18.67 1.90 16.70
N ASN A 172 18.90 3.22 16.72
CA ASN A 172 18.62 4.05 17.89
C ASN A 172 17.12 4.31 18.00
N LEU A 173 16.58 4.18 19.20
CA LEU A 173 15.19 4.53 19.48
C LEU A 173 15.02 6.05 19.39
N LEU A 174 14.14 6.49 18.50
CA LEU A 174 13.80 7.89 18.29
C LEU A 174 12.60 8.32 19.13
N LYS A 175 11.58 7.48 19.22
CA LYS A 175 10.36 7.73 20.01
C LYS A 175 9.60 6.45 20.31
N GLU A 176 8.82 6.49 21.39
CA GLU A 176 7.73 5.56 21.65
C GLU A 176 6.40 6.29 21.82
N THR A 177 5.31 5.67 21.37
CA THR A 177 3.96 6.18 21.60
C THR A 177 2.95 5.05 21.66
N SER A 178 1.95 5.19 22.52
CA SER A 178 0.73 4.35 22.50
C SER A 178 -0.40 5.00 21.68
N GLU A 179 -0.14 6.16 21.05
CA GLU A 179 -1.15 6.90 20.29
C GLU A 179 -1.59 6.11 19.05
N PHE A 180 -2.90 5.89 18.96
CA PHE A 180 -3.62 5.46 17.76
C PHE A 180 -4.37 6.68 17.21
N ALA A 181 -4.20 7.00 15.93
CA ALA A 181 -5.01 8.03 15.28
C ALA A 181 -6.24 7.34 14.67
N TYR A 182 -7.45 7.69 15.11
CA TYR A 182 -8.70 7.32 14.43
C TYR A 182 -9.04 8.35 13.36
#